data_AF-A0A840UNQ6-F1
#
_entry.id   AF-A0A840UNQ6-F1
#
_cell.length_a   1.000
_cell.length_b   1.000
_cell.length_c   1.000
_cell.angle_alpha   90.00
_cell.angle_beta   90.00
_cell.angle_gamma   90.00
#
_symmetry.space_group_name_H-M   'P 1'
#
loop_
_entity.id
_entity.type
_entity.pdbx_description
1 polymer ?
#
loop_
_entity_poly.entity_id
_entity_poly.type
_entity_poly.pdbx_seq_one_letter_code
_entity_poly.pdbx_strand_id
1 'polypeptide(L)' 'MDFTNKPEVDVAYYILSELGDTMFYKDLIMQVIEKKNKPIQSLSTAISEIYTLINMDSRFRHAGNGMWQLSEWITQE' A
#
# COMPACT_ATOMS: atom_id res chain seq x y z
N MET A 1 2.49 12.68 -11.01
CA MET A 1 1.77 11.48 -11.48
C MET A 1 0.34 11.56 -10.96
N ASP A 2 -0.67 11.27 -11.78
CA ASP A 2 -2.07 11.26 -11.33
C ASP A 2 -2.41 9.88 -10.72
N PHE A 3 -2.74 9.88 -9.43
CA PHE A 3 -3.14 8.69 -8.66
C PHE A 3 -4.65 8.63 -8.40
N THR A 4 -5.40 9.67 -8.77
CA THR A 4 -6.83 9.76 -8.46
C THR A 4 -7.58 8.58 -9.07
N ASN A 5 -7.30 8.21 -10.31
CA ASN A 5 -7.98 7.10 -10.98
C ASN A 5 -7.26 5.75 -10.89
N LYS A 6 -6.18 5.65 -10.10
CA LYS A 6 -5.43 4.39 -9.94
C LYS A 6 -6.03 3.51 -8.83
N PRO A 7 -6.00 2.18 -8.97
CA PRO A 7 -6.29 1.26 -7.87
C PRO A 7 -5.39 1.54 -6.66
N GLU A 8 -5.93 1.39 -5.46
CA GLU A 8 -5.26 1.58 -4.17
C GLU A 8 -3.95 0.78 -4.10
N VAL A 9 -3.98 -0.46 -4.59
CA VAL A 9 -2.83 -1.37 -4.65
C VAL A 9 -1.74 -0.87 -5.60
N ASP A 10 -2.08 -0.19 -6.70
CA ASP A 10 -1.07 0.38 -7.60
C ASP A 10 -0.40 1.61 -6.99
N VAL A 11 -1.15 2.39 -6.20
CA VAL A 11 -0.58 3.51 -5.43
C VAL A 11 0.35 2.97 -4.34
N ALA A 12 -0.06 1.92 -3.61
CA ALA A 12 0.78 1.27 -2.60
C ALA A 12 2.06 0.68 -3.20
N TYR A 13 1.95 0.05 -4.37
CA TYR A 13 3.09 -0.51 -5.10
C TYR A 13 4.07 0.60 -5.48
N TYR A 14 3.57 1.72 -6.02
CA TYR A 14 4.40 2.88 -6.33
C TYR A 14 5.09 3.45 -5.09
N ILE A 15 4.37 3.59 -3.96
CA ILE A 15 4.96 4.10 -2.70
C ILE A 15 6.14 3.22 -2.25
N LEU A 16 5.96 1.90 -2.21
CA LEU A 16 7.04 0.99 -1.82
C LEU A 16 8.17 0.99 -2.85
N SER A 17 7.85 1.01 -4.15
CA SER A 17 8.86 1.05 -5.22
C SER A 17 9.75 2.27 -5.14
N GLU A 18 9.18 3.45 -4.86
CA GLU A 18 9.93 4.70 -4.69
C GLU A 18 10.71 4.75 -3.38
N LEU A 19 10.19 4.11 -2.32
CA LEU A 19 10.91 4.00 -1.04
C LEU A 19 12.12 3.07 -1.15
N GLY A 20 11.98 1.93 -1.86
CA GLY A 20 13.01 0.91 -1.98
C GLY A 20 13.29 0.11 -0.69
N ASP A 21 12.43 0.23 0.31
CA ASP A 21 12.53 -0.45 1.61
C ASP A 21 11.12 -0.76 2.16
N THR A 22 11.07 -1.51 3.25
CA THR A 22 9.86 -1.86 3.98
C THR A 22 9.18 -0.63 4.60
N MET A 23 7.85 -0.69 4.73
CA MET A 23 7.06 0.35 5.39
C MET A 23 6.04 -0.25 6.35
N PHE A 24 5.79 0.43 7.48
CA PHE A 24 4.73 0.01 8.39
C PHE A 24 3.35 0.12 7.73
N TYR A 25 2.51 -0.90 7.87
CA TYR A 25 1.24 -1.01 7.12
C TYR A 25 0.34 0.22 7.25
N LYS A 26 0.31 0.82 8.45
CA LYS A 26 -0.52 2.00 8.73
C LYS A 26 -0.02 3.20 7.93
N ASP A 27 1.28 3.40 7.87
CA ASP A 27 1.89 4.54 7.16
C ASP A 27 1.71 4.38 5.64
N LEU A 28 1.83 3.14 5.15
CA LEU A 28 1.56 2.83 3.74
C LEU A 28 0.12 3.18 3.36
N ILE A 29 -0.86 2.76 4.17
CA ILE A 29 -2.28 3.03 3.92
C ILE A 29 -2.59 4.53 3.97
N MET A 30 -2.04 5.24 4.95
CA MET A 30 -2.24 6.70 5.05
C MET A 30 -1.68 7.43 3.83
N GLN A 31 -0.49 7.05 3.35
CA GLN A 31 0.08 7.62 2.13
C GLN A 31 -0.75 7.31 0.88
N VAL A 32 -1.38 6.13 0.79
CA VAL A 32 -2.30 5.81 -0.31
C VAL A 32 -3.51 6.76 -0.29
N ILE A 33 -4.13 6.97 0.88
CA ILE A 33 -5.27 7.87 1.04
C ILE A 33 -4.89 9.30 0.61
N GLU A 34 -3.76 9.80 1.11
CA GLU A 34 -3.25 11.14 0.79
C GLU A 34 -2.96 11.30 -0.71
N LYS A 35 -2.28 10.35 -1.34
CA LYS A 35 -1.95 10.42 -2.78
C LYS A 35 -3.18 10.33 -3.69
N LYS A 36 -4.22 9.58 -3.31
CA LYS A 36 -5.45 9.50 -4.10
C LYS A 36 -6.25 10.81 -4.07
N ASN A 37 -6.12 11.58 -2.99
CA ASN A 37 -6.78 12.87 -2.79
C ASN A 37 -8.29 12.82 -3.15
N LYS A 38 -8.95 11.73 -2.74
CA LYS A 38 -10.38 11.52 -2.96
C LYS A 38 -11.16 11.86 -1.69
N PRO A 39 -12.37 12.42 -1.82
CA PRO A 39 -13.28 12.53 -0.69
C PRO A 39 -13.55 11.13 -0.11
N ILE A 40 -13.22 10.95 1.17
CA ILE A 40 -13.54 9.74 1.93
C ILE A 40 -14.69 10.04 2.87
N GLN A 41 -15.70 9.16 2.88
CA GLN A 41 -16.83 9.30 3.82
C GLN A 41 -16.40 8.96 5.26
N SER A 42 -15.50 7.98 5.40
CA SER A 42 -14.99 7.52 6.68
C SER A 42 -13.54 7.06 6.53
N LEU A 43 -12.67 7.56 7.40
CA LEU A 43 -11.26 7.17 7.45
C LEU A 43 -11.10 5.70 7.85
N SER A 44 -11.91 5.20 8.79
CA SER A 44 -11.83 3.80 9.23
C SER A 44 -12.24 2.82 8.13
N THR A 45 -13.24 3.18 7.34
CA THR A 45 -13.68 2.41 6.17
C THR A 45 -12.58 2.37 5.12
N ALA A 46 -12.02 3.53 4.76
CA ALA A 46 -10.91 3.61 3.80
C ALA A 46 -9.70 2.78 4.24
N ILE A 47 -9.32 2.85 5.51
CA ILE A 47 -8.22 2.04 6.07
C ILE A 47 -8.51 0.55 5.92
N SER A 48 -9.72 0.11 6.29
CA SER A 48 -10.10 -1.31 6.25
C SER A 48 -10.15 -1.86 4.81
N GLU A 49 -10.67 -1.07 3.88
CA GLU A 49 -10.73 -1.41 2.45
C GLU A 49 -9.33 -1.53 1.86
N ILE A 50 -8.48 -0.51 2.03
CA ILE A 50 -7.10 -0.53 1.51
C ILE A 50 -6.30 -1.68 2.13
N TYR A 51 -6.42 -1.89 3.44
CA TYR A 51 -5.78 -3.02 4.11
C TYR A 51 -6.19 -4.36 3.48
N THR A 52 -7.48 -4.56 3.22
CA THR A 52 -8.00 -5.79 2.62
C THR A 52 -7.47 -5.95 1.19
N LEU A 53 -7.47 -4.89 0.39
CA LEU A 53 -6.94 -4.90 -0.97
C LEU A 53 -5.45 -5.25 -1.02
N ILE A 54 -4.63 -4.64 -0.16
CA ILE A 54 -3.19 -4.95 -0.06
C ILE A 54 -2.97 -6.42 0.35
N ASN A 55 -3.74 -6.94 1.32
CA ASN A 55 -3.62 -8.34 1.74
C ASN A 55 -4.03 -9.36 0.67
N MET A 56 -4.90 -8.98 -0.27
CA MET A 56 -5.31 -9.86 -1.38
C MET A 56 -4.35 -9.77 -2.58
N ASP A 57 -3.45 -8.79 -2.63
CA ASP A 57 -2.57 -8.56 -3.77
C ASP A 57 -1.21 -9.25 -3.57
N SER A 58 -0.93 -10.24 -4.42
CA SER A 58 0.28 -11.07 -4.37
C SER A 58 1.62 -10.32 -4.53
N ARG A 59 1.58 -9.05 -4.98
CA ARG A 59 2.78 -8.20 -5.09
C ARG A 59 3.30 -7.77 -3.72
N PHE A 60 2.50 -7.86 -2.68
CA PHE A 60 2.87 -7.42 -1.33
C PHE A 60 3.13 -8.61 -0.40
N ARG A 61 4.12 -8.47 0.48
CA ARG A 61 4.41 -9.45 1.53
C ARG A 61 4.66 -8.78 2.87
N HIS A 62 4.34 -9.52 3.93
CA HIS A 62 4.73 -9.18 5.29
C HIS A 62 6.22 -9.46 5.49
N ALA A 63 6.97 -8.43 5.89
CA ALA A 63 8.37 -8.54 6.34
C ALA A 63 8.49 -8.82 7.86
N GLY A 64 7.36 -8.87 8.57
CA GLY A 64 7.29 -9.04 10.03
C GLY A 64 7.06 -7.71 10.76
N ASN A 65 6.61 -7.77 12.02
CA ASN A 65 6.37 -6.59 12.87
C ASN A 65 5.45 -5.51 12.24
N GLY A 66 4.53 -5.91 11.38
CA GLY A 66 3.62 -4.99 10.66
C GLY A 66 4.28 -4.24 9.49
N MET A 67 5.50 -4.61 9.12
CA MET A 67 6.21 -4.08 7.96
C MET A 67 5.81 -4.82 6.68
N TRP A 68 5.63 -4.05 5.61
CA TRP A 68 5.29 -4.54 4.29
C TRP A 68 6.37 -4.21 3.27
N GLN A 69 6.56 -5.11 2.32
CA GLN A 69 7.51 -5.01 1.22
C GLN A 69 6.93 -5.54 -0.08
N LEU A 70 7.63 -5.30 -1.19
CA LEU A 70 7.30 -5.90 -2.47
C LEU A 70 7.86 -7.32 -2.59
N SER A 71 7.05 -8.22 -3.14
CA SER A 71 7.39 -9.61 -3.41
C SER A 71 8.62 -9.77 -4.28
N GLU A 72 8.87 -8.83 -5.20
CA GLU A 72 9.97 -8.89 -6.16
C GLU A 72 11.35 -8.57 -5.55
N TRP A 73 11.39 -7.95 -4.37
CA TRP A 73 12.64 -7.69 -3.66
C TRP A 73 13.20 -8.94 -3.00
N ILE A 74 12.36 -9.97 -2.81
CA ILE A 74 12.80 -11.27 -2.35
C ILE A 74 13.39 -12.01 -3.55
N THR A 75 14.72 -12.04 -3.61
CA THR A 75 15.41 -12.96 -4.51
C THR A 75 14.99 -14.38 -4.11
N GLN A 76 14.36 -15.13 -5.02
CA GLN A 76 14.10 -16.55 -4.79
C GLN A 76 15.45 -17.23 -4.57
N GLU A 77 15.71 -17.72 -3.35
CA GLU A 77 16.75 -18.71 -3.08
C GLU A 77 16.34 -20.08 -3.64
#